data_AF-A0A1V3NZY7-F1
#
_entry.id   AF-A0A1V3NZY7-F1
#
_cell.length_a   1.000
_cell.length_b   1.000
_cell.length_c   1.000
_cell.angle_alpha   90.00
_cell.angle_beta   90.00
_cell.angle_gamma   90.00
#
_symmetry.space_group_name_H-M   'P 1'
#
loop_
_entity.id
_entity.type
_entity.pdbx_description
1 polymer ?
#
loop_
_entity_poly.entity_id
_entity_poly.type
_entity_poly.pdbx_seq_one_letter_code
_entity_poly.pdbx_strand_id
1 'polypeptide(L)'
;MNARTLSPLDRLLAGIERALETVAGAPEANRPSPAHGVVHAELDDAERRHAAGLMRVNHTGEVCAQALYDGQAAFARHAENREHLLHAAAEETDHLAWCGERLQELDSRPSLLNPLWYAGSYAIGALAALVGDAVSLGFVVETERQVEAHLAEHLERLPAQDERSRVVLAQMQADEVRHAQAAQARGGIALPFPIPQLMQASSMVMKTVAYRV
;
A
#
# COMPACT_ATOMS: atom_id res chain seq x y z
N MET A 1 -33.53 -0.92 -0.45
CA MET A 1 -32.51 -1.98 -0.61
C MET A 1 -32.16 -2.47 0.79
N ASN A 2 -32.41 -3.74 1.12
CA ASN A 2 -31.99 -4.28 2.42
C ASN A 2 -30.46 -4.32 2.45
N ALA A 3 -29.84 -3.45 3.25
CA ALA A 3 -28.43 -3.54 3.54
C ALA A 3 -28.16 -4.90 4.18
N ARG A 4 -27.43 -5.79 3.49
CA ARG A 4 -27.04 -7.08 4.05
C ARG A 4 -26.11 -6.82 5.22
N THR A 5 -26.56 -7.11 6.43
CA THR A 5 -25.70 -7.08 7.62
C THR A 5 -24.83 -8.34 7.62
N LEU A 6 -23.56 -8.19 7.29
CA LEU A 6 -22.58 -9.29 7.31
C LEU A 6 -22.41 -9.82 8.73
N SER A 7 -22.53 -11.14 8.90
CA SER A 7 -22.25 -11.83 10.17
C SER A 7 -20.76 -11.77 10.50
N PRO A 8 -20.34 -12.07 11.74
CA PRO A 8 -18.92 -12.15 12.09
C PRO A 8 -18.14 -13.14 11.23
N LEU A 9 -18.76 -14.28 10.87
CA LEU A 9 -18.15 -15.26 9.98
C LEU A 9 -17.99 -14.70 8.56
N ASP A 10 -19.00 -14.01 8.03
CA ASP A 10 -18.91 -13.41 6.69
C ASP A 10 -17.80 -12.36 6.64
N ARG A 11 -17.63 -11.56 7.70
CA ARG A 11 -16.55 -10.57 7.80
C ARG A 11 -15.17 -11.22 7.86
N LEU A 12 -15.04 -12.35 8.57
CA LEU A 12 -13.81 -13.12 8.63
C LEU A 12 -13.46 -13.69 7.24
N LEU A 13 -14.42 -14.31 6.57
CA LEU A 13 -14.23 -14.88 5.24
C LEU A 13 -13.86 -13.80 4.22
N ALA A 14 -14.56 -12.65 4.24
CA ALA A 14 -14.22 -11.51 3.40
C ALA A 14 -12.81 -10.97 3.70
N GLY A 15 -12.36 -11.01 4.96
CA GLY A 15 -10.99 -10.63 5.32
C GLY A 15 -9.94 -11.61 4.76
N ILE A 16 -10.22 -12.91 4.80
CA ILE A 16 -9.34 -13.94 4.23
C ILE A 16 -9.27 -13.81 2.70
N GLU A 17 -10.40 -13.58 2.04
CA GLU A 17 -10.47 -13.33 0.60
C GLU A 17 -9.58 -12.16 0.19
N ARG A 18 -9.74 -10.99 0.83
CA ARG A 18 -8.88 -9.82 0.58
C ARG A 18 -7.40 -10.12 0.81
N ALA A 19 -7.06 -10.82 1.89
CA ALA A 19 -5.67 -11.20 2.16
C ALA A 19 -5.08 -12.10 1.06
N LEU A 20 -5.85 -13.06 0.55
CA LEU A 20 -5.43 -13.93 -0.55
C LEU A 20 -5.27 -13.15 -1.86
N GLU A 21 -6.19 -12.23 -2.16
CA GLU A 21 -6.12 -11.36 -3.34
C GLU A 21 -4.88 -10.45 -3.29
N THR A 22 -4.62 -9.78 -2.17
CA THR A 22 -3.46 -8.88 -1.98
C THR A 22 -2.13 -9.63 -2.08
N VAL A 23 -2.05 -10.85 -1.52
CA VAL A 23 -0.77 -11.56 -1.38
C VAL A 23 -0.44 -12.46 -2.56
N ALA A 24 -1.45 -13.15 -3.10
CA ALA A 24 -1.28 -14.22 -4.09
C ALA A 24 -2.05 -13.98 -5.39
N GLY A 25 -2.93 -12.98 -5.42
CA GLY A 25 -3.74 -12.63 -6.57
C GLY A 25 -3.08 -11.63 -7.51
N ALA A 26 -3.82 -11.32 -8.57
CA ALA A 26 -3.63 -10.13 -9.40
C ALA A 26 -4.88 -9.27 -9.18
N PRO A 27 -4.87 -8.36 -8.19
CA PRO A 27 -6.05 -7.56 -7.88
C PRO A 27 -6.47 -6.75 -9.11
N GLU A 28 -7.78 -6.63 -9.31
CA GLU A 28 -8.34 -5.83 -10.40
C GLU A 28 -8.50 -4.38 -9.91
N ALA A 29 -7.91 -3.44 -10.64
CA ALA A 29 -8.07 -2.03 -10.35
C ALA A 29 -9.49 -1.56 -10.72
N ASN A 30 -10.11 -0.80 -9.83
CA ASN A 30 -11.37 -0.09 -10.08
C ASN A 30 -11.16 1.12 -11.00
N ARG A 31 -9.95 1.69 -10.98
CA ARG A 31 -9.55 2.83 -11.81
C ARG A 31 -8.58 2.39 -12.91
N PRO A 32 -8.65 2.98 -14.12
CA PRO A 32 -7.68 2.71 -15.16
C PRO A 32 -6.27 3.13 -14.70
N SER A 33 -5.27 2.37 -15.14
CA SER A 33 -3.86 2.68 -14.87
C SER A 33 -3.49 4.08 -15.38
N PRO A 34 -2.81 4.92 -14.58
CA PRO A 34 -2.27 6.21 -15.03
C PRO A 34 -1.32 6.08 -16.22
N ALA A 35 -0.70 4.90 -16.41
CA ALA A 35 0.15 4.61 -17.55
C ALA A 35 -0.64 4.25 -18.83
N HIS A 36 -1.97 4.22 -18.79
CA HIS A 36 -2.78 3.93 -19.97
C HIS A 36 -2.51 4.98 -21.06
N GLY A 37 -2.17 4.51 -22.27
CA GLY A 37 -1.82 5.39 -23.40
C GLY A 37 -0.42 6.01 -23.37
N VAL A 38 0.39 5.75 -22.34
CA VAL A 38 1.80 6.15 -22.29
C VAL A 38 2.65 5.19 -23.11
N VAL A 39 3.48 5.72 -24.00
CA VAL A 39 4.32 4.91 -24.90
C VAL A 39 5.35 4.10 -24.10
N HIS A 40 5.56 2.84 -24.48
CA HIS A 40 6.64 2.03 -23.94
C HIS A 40 7.99 2.55 -24.45
N ALA A 41 8.82 3.05 -23.55
CA ALA A 41 10.22 3.31 -23.87
C ALA A 41 11.02 2.00 -23.86
N GLU A 42 12.01 1.90 -24.73
CA GLU A 42 13.00 0.83 -24.64
C GLU A 42 13.92 1.11 -23.45
N LEU A 43 14.00 0.14 -22.54
CA LEU A 43 14.92 0.13 -21.41
C LEU A 43 15.98 -0.93 -21.67
N ASP A 44 17.24 -0.59 -21.40
CA ASP A 44 18.27 -1.62 -21.37
C ASP A 44 18.04 -2.61 -20.21
N ASP A 45 18.78 -3.71 -20.22
CA ASP A 45 18.65 -4.75 -19.20
C ASP A 45 18.94 -4.28 -17.77
N ALA A 46 19.85 -3.33 -17.58
CA ALA A 46 20.17 -2.80 -16.26
C ALA A 46 19.08 -1.84 -15.77
N GLU A 47 18.60 -0.96 -16.65
CA GLU A 47 17.50 -0.03 -16.41
C GLU A 47 16.19 -0.77 -16.11
N ARG A 48 15.84 -1.79 -16.90
CA ARG A 48 14.65 -2.63 -16.70
C ARG A 48 14.69 -3.31 -15.33
N ARG A 49 15.83 -3.92 -14.96
CA ARG A 49 16.01 -4.53 -13.63
C ARG A 49 15.93 -3.50 -12.51
N HIS A 50 16.47 -2.30 -12.72
CA HIS A 50 16.42 -1.23 -11.74
C HIS A 50 14.98 -0.76 -11.49
N ALA A 51 14.26 -0.42 -12.57
CA ALA A 51 12.85 -0.03 -12.53
C ALA A 51 12.00 -1.13 -11.87
N ALA A 52 12.22 -2.40 -12.23
CA ALA A 52 11.52 -3.53 -11.63
C ALA A 52 11.79 -3.66 -10.12
N GLY A 53 13.02 -3.39 -9.69
CA GLY A 53 13.37 -3.35 -8.26
C GLY A 53 12.60 -2.27 -7.51
N LEU A 54 12.53 -1.05 -8.07
CA LEU A 54 11.77 0.06 -7.49
C LEU A 54 10.26 -0.24 -7.45
N MET A 55 9.69 -0.71 -8.57
CA MET A 55 8.27 -1.06 -8.65
C MET A 55 7.90 -2.21 -7.71
N ARG A 56 8.80 -3.16 -7.44
CA ARG A 56 8.56 -4.22 -6.46
C ARG A 56 8.52 -3.68 -5.03
N VAL A 57 9.36 -2.70 -4.73
CA VAL A 57 9.31 -2.02 -3.43
C VAL A 57 7.98 -1.31 -3.26
N ASN A 58 7.53 -0.54 -4.26
CA ASN A 58 6.22 0.13 -4.22
C ASN A 58 5.08 -0.87 -4.05
N HIS A 59 5.03 -1.91 -4.89
CA HIS A 59 4.06 -3.01 -4.75
C HIS A 59 4.04 -3.63 -3.35
N THR A 60 5.22 -3.83 -2.72
CA THR A 60 5.28 -4.39 -1.37
C THR A 60 4.81 -3.38 -0.32
N GLY A 61 5.03 -2.09 -0.55
CA GLY A 61 4.47 -1.00 0.23
C GLY A 61 2.94 -1.04 0.22
N GLU A 62 2.32 -1.16 -0.95
CA GLU A 62 0.86 -1.26 -1.09
C GLU A 62 0.29 -2.48 -0.34
N VAL A 63 0.95 -3.64 -0.46
CA VAL A 63 0.59 -4.85 0.33
C VAL A 63 0.61 -4.56 1.83
N CYS A 64 1.60 -3.79 2.31
CA CYS A 64 1.71 -3.43 3.72
C CYS A 64 0.63 -2.44 4.15
N ALA A 65 0.37 -1.39 3.36
CA ALA A 65 -0.64 -0.38 3.64
C ALA A 65 -2.03 -1.01 3.71
N GLN A 66 -2.39 -1.82 2.71
CA GLN A 66 -3.64 -2.58 2.70
C GLN A 66 -3.80 -3.46 3.93
N ALA A 67 -2.76 -4.26 4.25
CA ALA A 67 -2.79 -5.14 5.41
C ALA A 67 -2.98 -4.34 6.71
N LEU A 68 -2.26 -3.23 6.85
CA LEU A 68 -2.39 -2.33 8.00
C LEU A 68 -3.84 -1.84 8.12
N TYR A 69 -4.45 -1.35 7.05
CA TYR A 69 -5.81 -0.81 7.04
C TYR A 69 -6.86 -1.89 7.29
N ASP A 70 -6.70 -3.08 6.72
CA ASP A 70 -7.54 -4.24 6.99
C ASP A 70 -7.48 -4.65 8.47
N GLY A 71 -6.28 -4.71 9.04
CA GLY A 71 -6.07 -5.01 10.46
C GLY A 71 -6.72 -3.98 11.36
N GLN A 72 -6.57 -2.70 11.03
CA GLN A 72 -7.19 -1.61 11.77
C GLN A 72 -8.73 -1.66 11.66
N ALA A 73 -9.26 -1.85 10.46
CA ALA A 73 -10.70 -1.90 10.20
C ALA A 73 -11.39 -3.08 10.91
N ALA A 74 -10.67 -4.18 11.14
CA ALA A 74 -11.19 -5.34 11.86
C ALA A 74 -11.49 -5.02 13.34
N PHE A 75 -10.77 -4.07 13.95
CA PHE A 75 -10.86 -3.74 15.38
C PHE A 75 -11.21 -2.26 15.66
N ALA A 76 -11.51 -1.48 14.63
CA ALA A 76 -11.91 -0.09 14.75
C ALA A 76 -13.14 0.07 15.65
N ARG A 77 -13.10 1.04 16.57
CA ARG A 77 -14.15 1.26 17.57
C ARG A 77 -15.34 2.02 16.98
N HIS A 78 -15.08 2.98 16.10
CA HIS A 78 -16.12 3.76 15.44
C HIS A 78 -16.37 3.25 14.01
N ALA A 79 -17.64 3.11 13.65
CA ALA A 79 -18.05 2.59 12.35
C ALA A 79 -17.55 3.48 11.19
N GLU A 80 -17.51 4.80 11.40
CA GLU A 80 -17.01 5.77 10.41
C GLU A 80 -15.52 5.58 10.10
N ASN A 81 -14.71 5.29 11.13
CA ASN A 81 -13.27 5.03 10.94
C ASN A 81 -13.05 3.69 10.24
N ARG A 82 -13.85 2.68 10.60
CA ARG A 82 -13.84 1.39 9.89
C ARG A 82 -14.15 1.57 8.41
N GLU A 83 -15.19 2.32 8.07
CA GLU A 83 -15.59 2.56 6.68
C GLU A 83 -14.49 3.32 5.92
N HIS A 84 -13.91 4.35 6.54
CA HIS A 84 -12.79 5.08 5.98
C HIS A 84 -11.57 4.19 5.68
N LEU A 85 -11.18 3.33 6.62
CA LEU A 85 -10.04 2.42 6.46
C LEU A 85 -10.28 1.40 5.35
N LEU A 86 -11.50 0.85 5.25
CA LEU A 86 -11.85 -0.07 4.17
C LEU A 86 -11.90 0.64 2.81
N HIS A 87 -12.29 1.91 2.79
CA HIS A 87 -12.24 2.71 1.57
C HIS A 87 -10.79 2.97 1.13
N ALA A 88 -9.92 3.38 2.06
CA ALA A 88 -8.49 3.57 1.77
C ALA A 88 -7.85 2.27 1.27
N ALA A 89 -8.10 1.14 1.95
CA ALA A 89 -7.60 -0.17 1.52
C ALA A 89 -8.05 -0.56 0.10
N ALA A 90 -9.26 -0.14 -0.31
CA ALA A 90 -9.76 -0.36 -1.66
C ALA A 90 -9.11 0.55 -2.70
N GLU A 91 -8.72 1.78 -2.33
CA GLU A 91 -7.94 2.66 -3.20
C GLU A 91 -6.51 2.12 -3.39
N GLU A 92 -5.89 1.57 -2.33
CA GLU A 92 -4.59 0.90 -2.44
C GLU A 92 -4.61 -0.33 -3.36
N THR A 93 -5.78 -0.96 -3.55
CA THR A 93 -5.93 -2.06 -4.51
C THR A 93 -5.60 -1.60 -5.92
N ASP A 94 -5.95 -0.36 -6.27
CA ASP A 94 -5.62 0.21 -7.57
C ASP A 94 -4.11 0.39 -7.69
N HIS A 95 -3.45 0.94 -6.66
CA HIS A 95 -2.00 1.12 -6.63
C HIS A 95 -1.25 -0.21 -6.77
N LEU A 96 -1.70 -1.23 -6.03
CA LEU A 96 -1.17 -2.57 -6.06
C LEU A 96 -1.30 -3.19 -7.46
N ALA A 97 -2.47 -3.04 -8.08
CA ALA A 97 -2.73 -3.53 -9.43
C ALA A 97 -1.86 -2.82 -10.48
N TRP A 98 -1.73 -1.49 -10.42
CA TRP A 98 -0.89 -0.72 -11.34
C TRP A 98 0.59 -1.09 -11.20
N CYS A 99 1.07 -1.26 -9.96
CA CYS A 99 2.43 -1.72 -9.72
C CYS A 99 2.64 -3.15 -10.25
N GLY A 100 1.65 -4.03 -10.07
CA GLY A 100 1.66 -5.41 -10.58
C GLY A 100 1.72 -5.47 -12.10
N GLU A 101 0.85 -4.71 -12.78
CA GLU A 101 0.86 -4.54 -14.24
C GLU A 101 2.23 -4.07 -14.72
N ARG A 102 2.79 -3.02 -14.09
CA ARG A 102 4.10 -2.49 -14.48
C ARG A 102 5.23 -3.49 -14.25
N LEU A 103 5.18 -4.30 -13.19
CA LEU A 103 6.14 -5.37 -12.97
C LEU A 103 6.09 -6.43 -14.07
N GLN A 104 4.90 -6.77 -14.57
CA GLN A 104 4.74 -7.70 -15.69
C GLN A 104 5.33 -7.12 -16.98
N GLU A 105 5.07 -5.84 -17.27
CA GLU A 105 5.66 -5.15 -18.43
C GLU A 105 7.19 -5.04 -18.40
N LEU A 106 7.77 -5.08 -17.20
CA LEU A 106 9.21 -5.07 -16.97
C LEU A 106 9.83 -6.48 -16.96
N ASP A 107 9.08 -7.51 -17.40
CA ASP A 107 9.46 -8.92 -17.34
C ASP A 107 9.88 -9.34 -15.92
N SER A 108 9.11 -8.91 -14.93
CA SER A 108 9.39 -9.13 -13.52
C SER A 108 8.17 -9.61 -12.75
N ARG A 109 8.29 -9.65 -11.42
CA ARG A 109 7.28 -10.26 -10.53
C ARG A 109 7.19 -9.50 -9.20
N PRO A 110 6.11 -9.64 -8.42
CA PRO A 110 6.04 -9.17 -7.04
C PRO A 110 7.05 -9.85 -6.08
N SER A 111 7.14 -9.36 -4.84
CA SER A 111 8.02 -9.96 -3.83
C SER A 111 7.50 -11.31 -3.35
N LEU A 112 8.41 -12.29 -3.17
CA LEU A 112 8.07 -13.58 -2.56
C LEU A 112 7.67 -13.47 -1.09
N LEU A 113 8.05 -12.38 -0.43
CA LEU A 113 7.84 -12.19 0.99
C LEU A 113 6.58 -11.38 1.30
N ASN A 114 5.79 -11.02 0.29
CA ASN A 114 4.48 -10.38 0.48
C ASN A 114 3.60 -11.06 1.54
N PRO A 115 3.50 -12.41 1.65
CA PRO A 115 2.73 -13.04 2.71
C PRO A 115 3.22 -12.68 4.13
N LEU A 116 4.55 -12.61 4.30
CA LEU A 116 5.16 -12.25 5.59
C LEU A 116 4.91 -10.79 5.92
N TRP A 117 5.10 -9.90 4.93
CA TRP A 117 4.88 -8.47 5.09
C TRP A 117 3.42 -8.15 5.39
N TYR A 118 2.49 -8.76 4.66
CA TYR A 118 1.05 -8.63 4.92
C TYR A 118 0.71 -9.05 6.35
N ALA A 119 1.15 -10.24 6.78
CA ALA A 119 0.83 -10.74 8.13
C ALA A 119 1.37 -9.81 9.24
N GLY A 120 2.60 -9.28 9.06
CA GLY A 120 3.19 -8.34 10.01
C GLY A 120 2.43 -7.01 10.10
N SER A 121 2.12 -6.41 8.94
CA SER A 121 1.41 -5.14 8.86
C SER A 121 -0.03 -5.26 9.37
N TYR A 122 -0.73 -6.35 9.06
CA TYR A 122 -2.06 -6.64 9.61
C TYR A 122 -2.03 -6.73 11.14
N ALA A 123 -1.06 -7.45 11.71
CA ALA A 123 -0.93 -7.57 13.15
C ALA A 123 -0.68 -6.21 13.82
N ILE A 124 0.19 -5.37 13.23
CA ILE A 124 0.43 -4.01 13.71
C ILE A 124 -0.86 -3.17 13.64
N GLY A 125 -1.59 -3.25 12.54
CA GLY A 125 -2.84 -2.52 12.35
C GLY A 125 -3.91 -2.89 13.37
N ALA A 126 -4.10 -4.20 13.58
CA ALA A 126 -5.00 -4.72 14.60
C ALA A 126 -4.62 -4.23 16.00
N LEU A 127 -3.34 -4.29 16.36
CA LEU A 127 -2.86 -3.79 17.65
C LEU A 127 -3.08 -2.28 17.82
N ALA A 128 -2.84 -1.48 16.77
CA ALA A 128 -3.07 -0.04 16.79
C ALA A 128 -4.56 0.32 17.02
N ALA A 129 -5.47 -0.37 16.33
CA ALA A 129 -6.91 -0.18 16.52
C ALA A 129 -7.39 -0.63 17.91
N LEU A 130 -6.82 -1.70 18.46
CA LEU A 130 -7.09 -2.13 19.84
C LEU A 130 -6.69 -1.06 20.86
N VAL A 131 -5.56 -0.37 20.67
CA VAL A 131 -5.15 0.77 21.51
C VAL A 131 -6.15 1.92 21.39
N GLY A 132 -6.56 2.27 20.16
CA GLY A 132 -7.67 3.16 19.88
C GLY A 132 -7.59 3.86 18.54
N ASP A 133 -8.74 4.32 18.03
CA ASP A 133 -8.87 4.87 16.68
C ASP A 133 -7.93 6.05 16.39
N ALA A 134 -7.67 6.94 17.36
CA ALA A 134 -6.74 8.06 17.17
C ALA A 134 -5.30 7.58 16.90
N VAL A 135 -4.85 6.54 17.61
CA VAL A 135 -3.54 5.90 17.38
C VAL A 135 -3.55 5.15 16.05
N SER A 136 -4.63 4.41 15.76
CA SER A 136 -4.83 3.73 14.48
C SER A 136 -4.68 4.69 13.29
N LEU A 137 -5.41 5.80 13.29
CA LEU A 137 -5.30 6.83 12.26
C LEU A 137 -3.91 7.51 12.26
N GLY A 138 -3.24 7.61 13.41
CA GLY A 138 -1.85 8.04 13.49
C GLY A 138 -0.87 7.13 12.73
N PHE A 139 -1.12 5.81 12.74
CA PHE A 139 -0.36 4.86 11.92
C PHE A 139 -0.62 5.03 10.42
N VAL A 140 -1.85 5.38 10.01
CA VAL A 140 -2.12 5.74 8.61
C VAL A 140 -1.29 6.95 8.22
N VAL A 141 -1.40 8.05 8.99
CA VAL A 141 -0.66 9.31 8.72
C VAL A 141 0.85 9.06 8.60
N GLU A 142 1.45 8.30 9.52
CA GLU A 142 2.89 8.04 9.48
C GLU A 142 3.28 7.08 8.35
N THR A 143 2.42 6.12 7.99
CA THR A 143 2.66 5.23 6.84
C THR A 143 2.69 6.04 5.57
N GLU A 144 1.65 6.81 5.28
CA GLU A 144 1.56 7.60 4.03
C GLU A 144 2.68 8.62 3.92
N ARG A 145 3.07 9.25 5.03
CA ARG A 145 4.21 10.18 5.04
C ARG A 145 5.52 9.49 4.66
N GLN A 146 5.72 8.25 5.10
CA GLN A 146 6.89 7.45 4.72
C GLN A 146 6.76 6.90 3.29
N VAL A 147 5.54 6.66 2.81
CA VAL A 147 5.25 6.26 1.43
C VAL A 147 5.56 7.40 0.47
N GLU A 148 4.97 8.58 0.69
CA GLU A 148 5.21 9.80 -0.06
C GLU A 148 6.71 10.10 -0.23
N ALA A 149 7.47 10.02 0.87
CA ALA A 149 8.90 10.30 0.88
C ALA A 149 9.70 9.29 0.04
N HIS A 150 9.34 8.00 0.06
CA HIS A 150 10.04 7.02 -0.76
C HIS A 150 9.60 7.07 -2.23
N LEU A 151 8.34 7.45 -2.52
CA LEU A 151 7.88 7.64 -3.88
C LEU A 151 8.64 8.80 -4.54
N ALA A 152 8.88 9.89 -3.79
CA ALA A 152 9.76 10.97 -4.25
C ALA A 152 11.18 10.46 -4.58
N GLU A 153 11.77 9.66 -3.69
CA GLU A 153 13.08 9.03 -3.91
C GLU A 153 13.09 8.15 -5.18
N HIS A 154 12.02 7.37 -5.40
CA HIS A 154 11.92 6.49 -6.57
C HIS A 154 11.72 7.27 -7.87
N LEU A 155 10.93 8.34 -7.85
CA LEU A 155 10.76 9.23 -9.00
C LEU A 155 12.10 9.82 -9.46
N GLU A 156 12.99 10.18 -8.53
CA GLU A 156 14.34 10.67 -8.86
C GLU A 156 15.26 9.58 -9.43
N ARG A 157 15.05 8.31 -9.03
CA ARG A 157 15.94 7.19 -9.34
C ARG A 157 15.52 6.40 -10.59
N LEU A 158 14.26 6.50 -11.01
CA LEU A 158 13.77 5.83 -12.21
C LEU A 158 14.57 6.26 -13.46
N PRO A 159 14.79 5.34 -14.42
CA PRO A 159 15.35 5.71 -15.73
C PRO A 159 14.58 6.89 -16.34
N ALA A 160 15.29 7.83 -16.97
CA ALA A 160 14.69 9.07 -17.44
C ALA A 160 13.56 8.84 -18.45
N GLN A 161 13.69 7.80 -19.27
CA GLN A 161 12.74 7.38 -20.29
C GLN A 161 11.60 6.49 -19.75
N ASP A 162 11.64 6.04 -18.49
CA ASP A 162 10.58 5.22 -17.89
C ASP A 162 9.38 6.06 -17.44
N GLU A 163 8.73 6.71 -18.40
CA GLU A 163 7.57 7.57 -18.15
C GLU A 163 6.38 6.77 -17.62
N ARG A 164 6.25 5.50 -18.04
CA ARG A 164 5.16 4.61 -17.58
C ARG A 164 5.21 4.40 -16.06
N SER A 165 6.37 4.05 -15.51
CA SER A 165 6.52 3.94 -14.05
C SER A 165 6.32 5.30 -13.39
N ARG A 166 6.84 6.37 -13.98
CA ARG A 166 6.79 7.73 -13.43
C ARG A 166 5.36 8.22 -13.19
N VAL A 167 4.48 8.09 -14.18
CA VAL A 167 3.08 8.55 -14.04
C VAL A 167 2.30 7.75 -13.00
N VAL A 168 2.60 6.45 -12.85
CA VAL A 168 2.00 5.61 -11.79
C VAL A 168 2.44 6.13 -10.42
N LEU A 169 3.75 6.30 -10.19
CA LEU A 169 4.27 6.76 -8.90
C LEU A 169 3.84 8.18 -8.55
N ALA A 170 3.71 9.06 -9.55
CA ALA A 170 3.23 10.43 -9.34
C ALA A 170 1.74 10.44 -8.92
N GLN A 171 0.91 9.59 -9.52
CA GLN A 171 -0.49 9.45 -9.10
C GLN A 171 -0.59 8.88 -7.69
N MET A 172 0.14 7.80 -7.40
CA MET A 172 0.18 7.20 -6.07
C MET A 172 0.57 8.23 -5.02
N GLN A 173 1.66 8.98 -5.25
CA GLN A 173 2.13 10.01 -4.31
C GLN A 173 1.05 11.07 -4.02
N ALA A 174 0.30 11.49 -5.03
CA ALA A 174 -0.81 12.42 -4.84
C ALA A 174 -1.98 11.80 -4.07
N ASP A 175 -2.19 10.49 -4.16
CA ASP A 175 -3.21 9.73 -3.43
C ASP A 175 -2.79 9.57 -1.96
N GLU A 176 -1.55 9.17 -1.68
CA GLU A 176 -0.98 9.04 -0.32
C GLU A 176 -1.12 10.31 0.51
N VAL A 177 -0.83 11.47 -0.09
CA VAL A 177 -0.97 12.76 0.57
C VAL A 177 -2.42 13.02 0.98
N ARG A 178 -3.39 12.61 0.15
CA ARG A 178 -4.82 12.75 0.49
C ARG A 178 -5.22 11.78 1.59
N HIS A 179 -4.72 10.54 1.59
CA HIS A 179 -4.98 9.57 2.66
C HIS A 179 -4.44 10.06 4.00
N ALA A 180 -3.21 10.58 4.04
CA ALA A 180 -2.61 11.17 5.23
C ALA A 180 -3.47 12.31 5.79
N GLN A 181 -3.86 13.26 4.92
CA GLN A 181 -4.70 14.39 5.31
C GLN A 181 -6.08 13.94 5.79
N ALA A 182 -6.67 12.94 5.13
CA ALA A 182 -7.97 12.38 5.50
C ALA A 182 -7.94 11.69 6.87
N ALA A 183 -6.87 10.95 7.19
CA ALA A 183 -6.68 10.31 8.47
C ALA A 183 -6.42 11.35 9.59
N GLN A 184 -5.60 12.37 9.30
CA GLN A 184 -5.35 13.47 10.24
C GLN A 184 -6.63 14.26 10.55
N ALA A 185 -7.42 14.59 9.54
CA ALA A 185 -8.70 15.29 9.70
C ALA A 185 -9.72 14.49 10.54
N ARG A 186 -9.59 13.17 10.58
CA ARG A 186 -10.41 12.25 11.39
C ARG A 186 -9.86 12.03 12.81
N GLY A 187 -8.83 12.79 13.21
CA GLY A 187 -8.28 12.75 14.56
C GLY A 187 -7.10 11.80 14.73
N GLY A 188 -6.43 11.41 13.65
CA GLY A 188 -5.12 10.76 13.72
C GLY A 188 -4.12 11.61 14.50
N ILE A 189 -3.47 11.00 15.49
CA ILE A 189 -2.47 11.68 16.32
C ILE A 189 -1.06 11.42 15.80
N ALA A 190 -0.14 12.36 16.08
CA ALA A 190 1.28 12.08 15.91
C ALA A 190 1.69 10.92 16.82
N LEU A 191 2.30 9.89 16.24
CA LEU A 191 2.73 8.73 17.01
C LEU A 191 3.91 9.10 17.92
N PRO A 192 3.90 8.68 19.19
CA PRO A 192 4.98 8.98 20.11
C PRO A 192 6.28 8.27 19.71
N PHE A 193 7.40 8.87 20.10
CA PHE A 193 8.69 8.19 20.06
C PHE A 193 8.63 6.89 20.89
N PRO A 194 9.21 5.76 20.41
CA PRO A 194 10.07 5.61 19.22
C PRO A 194 9.34 5.09 17.97
N ILE A 195 8.00 5.11 17.91
CA ILE A 195 7.22 4.39 16.89
C ILE A 195 7.60 4.80 15.45
N PRO A 196 7.65 6.10 15.08
CA PRO A 196 8.02 6.50 13.72
C PRO A 196 9.39 5.96 13.27
N GLN A 197 10.37 5.91 14.18
CA GLN A 197 11.71 5.42 13.88
C GLN A 197 11.75 3.91 13.66
N LEU A 198 10.96 3.16 14.44
CA LEU A 198 10.81 1.72 14.24
C LEU A 198 10.13 1.41 12.91
N MET A 199 9.09 2.16 12.55
CA MET A 199 8.45 2.06 11.25
C MET A 199 9.43 2.35 10.12
N GLN A 200 10.22 3.42 10.23
CA GLN A 200 11.25 3.77 9.25
C GLN A 200 12.31 2.67 9.11
N ALA A 201 12.79 2.11 10.22
CA ALA A 201 13.77 1.02 10.21
C ALA A 201 13.19 -0.24 9.54
N SER A 202 11.94 -0.60 9.86
CA SER A 202 11.23 -1.71 9.23
C SER A 202 11.05 -1.49 7.72
N SER A 203 10.63 -0.28 7.33
CA SER A 203 10.52 0.13 5.93
C SER A 203 11.86 -0.02 5.19
N MET A 204 12.97 0.42 5.78
CA MET A 204 14.29 0.26 5.17
C MET A 204 14.67 -1.21 4.92
N VAL A 205 14.36 -2.11 5.85
CA VAL A 205 14.57 -3.55 5.67
C VAL A 205 13.68 -4.07 4.54
N MET A 206 12.40 -3.75 4.56
CA MET A 206 11.45 -4.14 3.52
C MET A 206 11.90 -3.64 2.14
N LYS A 207 12.25 -2.36 2.00
CA LYS A 207 12.74 -1.77 0.73
C LYS A 207 13.97 -2.51 0.21
N THR A 208 14.92 -2.80 1.09
CA THR A 208 16.17 -3.48 0.72
C THR A 208 15.93 -4.91 0.23
N VAL A 209 15.00 -5.62 0.87
CA VAL A 209 14.68 -7.00 0.54
C VAL A 209 13.78 -7.07 -0.69
N ALA A 210 12.67 -6.33 -0.73
CA ALA A 210 11.74 -6.27 -1.86
C ALA A 210 12.41 -5.77 -3.14
N TYR A 211 13.43 -4.92 -3.07
CA TYR A 211 14.18 -4.55 -4.27
C TYR A 211 14.85 -5.76 -4.96
N ARG A 212 15.12 -6.85 -4.23
CA ARG A 212 15.87 -8.02 -4.71
C ARG A 212 15.02 -9.27 -4.95
N VAL A 213 13.98 -9.51 -4.14
CA VAL A 213 13.25 -10.81 -4.12
C VAL A 213 11.76 -10.67 -4.23
#